data_AF-A0A921SDU1-F1
#
_entry.id   AF-A0A921SDU1-F1
#
_cell.length_a   1.000
_cell.length_b   1.000
_cell.length_c   1.000
_cell.angle_alpha   90.00
_cell.angle_beta   90.00
_cell.angle_gamma   90.00
#
_symmetry.space_group_name_H-M   'P 1'
#
loop_
_entity.id
_entity.type
_entity.pdbx_description
1 polymer ?
#
loop_
_entity_poly.entity_id
_entity_poly.type
_entity_poly.pdbx_seq_one_letter_code
_entity_poly.pdbx_strand_id
1 'polypeptide(L)'
;MLKSWLSAVFYTALSLVVFNGGNTVVADEWDAQVDAIMANFTNVDIVGQMTQIAGYGLINSTYELDEEAVRGFAKYHVGSYLSPPMSDLGEIDGKWGWTTVEMRAFVQRIQEIVMEENGGHPMIYGTDSAHGNALVTDTVFFGQQINGAATFNPDLLYEQGRITARDTLASGIPWIFDPVLDIMHNPLWPRVYETFGEDPHLASVMGSAVVRGIQNYNQSAACMKHWIAYAWNPTGHDKDGVTMSDFDLLNTYFPSFKTAVDAGLLTGMENYISVNGVPIVENTKLLKTLLRTDLGFDGLMVTDYGEINALQNFHRTARTENEATKFSLERTSIDMSMVASDLSFTNGTNKLIEENPEIVDRLKESVRRIIKTKLKLGLYDNPMPGAEYVDMVGNDDDVAAALAGARESIVLLQNNDSTLPISKNASVFLTGPSAHNIGYQCGGWTLQVQGVSGNDMFSHGVSVKQGFEAIAGTDAFTYFNGLNITGSYTDVDLATAKEYASKAEYTIAVIGEEVYEE
;
A
#
# COMPACT_ATOMS: atom_id res chain seq x y z
N MET A 1 20.29 28.73 22.03
CA MET A 1 20.78 27.84 23.10
C MET A 1 20.49 26.42 22.63
N LEU A 2 21.41 25.50 22.32
CA LEU A 2 22.87 25.42 22.43
C LEU A 2 23.45 25.04 21.05
N LYS A 3 24.53 25.70 20.65
CA LYS A 3 25.52 25.18 19.69
C LYS A 3 26.82 25.01 20.48
N SER A 4 27.47 23.85 20.42
CA SER A 4 28.93 23.66 20.23
C SER A 4 29.45 22.31 20.80
N TRP A 5 30.50 21.80 20.13
CA TRP A 5 31.44 20.70 20.46
C TRP A 5 30.94 19.28 20.14
N LEU A 6 31.52 18.50 19.20
CA LEU A 6 32.93 18.25 18.84
C LEU A 6 33.12 17.89 17.35
N SER A 7 34.22 18.37 16.77
CA SER A 7 34.90 17.84 15.56
C SER A 7 35.97 16.81 16.03
N ALA A 8 36.49 15.82 15.31
CA ALA A 8 36.61 15.52 13.89
C ALA A 8 37.12 14.07 13.72
N VAL A 9 36.82 13.39 12.60
CA VAL A 9 37.79 12.60 11.80
C VAL A 9 37.30 12.60 10.34
N PHE A 10 38.24 12.83 9.42
CA PHE A 10 38.12 13.09 7.98
C PHE A 10 37.56 11.92 7.14
N TYR A 11 36.67 12.23 6.20
CA TYR A 11 36.79 11.82 4.78
C TYR A 11 36.25 12.98 3.91
N THR A 12 37.13 13.55 3.09
CA THR A 12 36.82 14.62 2.15
C THR A 12 36.14 14.05 0.90
N ALA A 13 34.84 14.29 0.75
CA ALA A 13 34.20 14.44 -0.56
C ALA A 13 33.87 15.93 -0.72
N LEU A 14 34.45 16.59 -1.72
CA LEU A 14 34.11 17.98 -2.05
C LEU A 14 32.69 17.99 -2.63
N SER A 15 31.70 18.38 -1.83
CA SER A 15 30.43 18.89 -2.33
C SER A 15 30.56 20.40 -2.55
N LEU A 16 30.42 20.83 -3.81
CA LEU A 16 30.30 22.23 -4.18
C LEU A 16 28.92 22.74 -3.72
N VAL A 17 28.90 23.48 -2.62
CA VAL A 17 27.68 24.18 -2.16
C VAL A 17 27.53 25.47 -2.97
N VAL A 18 26.59 25.48 -3.92
CA VAL A 18 26.12 26.71 -4.56
C VAL A 18 25.09 27.36 -3.64
N PHE A 19 25.43 28.50 -3.05
CA PHE A 19 24.51 29.30 -2.25
C PHE A 19 23.60 30.13 -3.16
N ASN A 20 22.34 29.72 -3.29
CA ASN A 20 21.24 30.62 -3.64
C ASN A 20 20.10 30.34 -2.66
N GLY A 21 19.56 31.39 -2.03
CA GLY A 21 18.61 31.29 -0.92
C GLY A 21 17.39 30.40 -1.23
N GLY A 22 17.33 29.25 -0.55
CA GLY A 22 16.35 28.19 -0.69
C GLY A 22 17.01 26.89 -0.19
N ASN A 23 16.28 26.02 0.50
CA ASN A 23 16.81 24.80 1.15
C ASN A 23 17.92 24.13 0.32
N THR A 24 19.12 23.99 0.91
CA THR A 24 20.24 23.30 0.27
C THR A 24 19.94 21.81 0.24
N VAL A 25 19.37 21.33 -0.86
CA VAL A 25 19.41 19.90 -1.20
C VAL A 25 20.87 19.59 -1.53
N VAL A 26 21.51 18.76 -0.71
CA VAL A 26 22.88 18.32 -0.97
C VAL A 26 22.81 17.43 -2.20
N ALA A 27 23.54 17.78 -3.26
CA ALA A 27 23.63 16.96 -4.46
C ALA A 27 24.05 15.54 -4.08
N ASP A 28 23.26 14.55 -4.50
CA ASP A 28 23.54 13.14 -4.24
C ASP A 28 24.25 12.47 -5.43
N GLU A 29 24.64 11.21 -5.26
CA GLU A 29 25.37 10.45 -6.27
C GLU A 29 24.58 10.19 -7.56
N TRP A 30 23.26 10.41 -7.54
CA TRP A 30 22.36 10.15 -8.66
C TRP A 30 22.11 11.40 -9.52
N ASP A 31 22.29 12.60 -8.98
CA ASP A 31 21.92 13.85 -9.67
C ASP A 31 22.57 14.01 -11.04
N ALA A 32 23.85 13.67 -11.20
CA ALA A 32 24.53 13.75 -12.49
C ALA A 32 23.98 12.73 -13.51
N GLN A 33 23.55 11.56 -13.06
CA GLN A 33 22.92 10.56 -13.93
C GLN A 33 21.50 10.98 -14.32
N VAL A 34 20.74 11.55 -13.38
CA VAL A 34 19.43 12.17 -13.64
C VAL A 34 19.57 13.26 -14.70
N ASP A 35 20.55 14.17 -14.56
CA ASP A 35 20.82 15.24 -15.52
C ASP A 35 21.13 14.68 -16.92
N ALA A 36 21.97 13.65 -16.99
CA ALA A 36 22.36 13.02 -18.24
C ALA A 36 21.17 12.33 -18.94
N ILE A 37 20.33 11.63 -18.19
CA ILE A 37 19.10 10.99 -18.70
C ILE A 37 18.13 12.05 -19.22
N MET A 38 17.86 13.07 -18.41
CA MET A 38 16.87 14.09 -18.72
C MET A 38 17.32 15.11 -19.77
N ALA A 39 18.62 15.14 -20.12
CA ALA A 39 19.18 16.10 -21.09
C ALA A 39 18.48 16.06 -22.46
N ASN A 40 17.95 14.90 -22.84
CA ASN A 40 17.26 14.68 -24.12
C ASN A 40 15.74 14.54 -23.98
N PHE A 41 15.18 14.73 -22.78
CA PHE A 41 13.74 14.58 -22.58
C PHE A 41 12.97 15.70 -23.29
N THR A 42 11.99 15.29 -24.08
CA THR A 42 10.96 16.12 -24.69
C THR A 42 9.80 16.34 -23.71
N ASN A 43 8.83 17.18 -24.09
CA ASN A 43 7.61 17.32 -23.29
C ASN A 43 6.83 16.00 -23.18
N VAL A 44 6.88 15.13 -24.19
CA VAL A 44 6.23 13.80 -24.14
C VAL A 44 6.89 12.94 -23.06
N ASP A 45 8.22 12.95 -22.98
CA ASP A 45 8.96 12.24 -21.92
C ASP A 45 8.59 12.80 -20.54
N ILE A 46 8.56 14.12 -20.40
CA ILE A 46 8.26 14.77 -19.12
C ILE A 46 6.85 14.40 -18.65
N VAL A 47 5.83 14.54 -19.50
CA VAL A 47 4.44 14.25 -19.14
C VAL A 47 4.21 12.75 -18.97
N GLY A 48 4.81 11.93 -19.82
CA GLY A 48 4.73 10.48 -19.76
C GLY A 48 5.27 9.93 -18.45
N GLN A 49 6.45 10.40 -18.00
CA GLN A 49 7.05 9.97 -16.74
C GLN A 49 6.20 10.30 -15.51
N MET A 50 5.36 11.33 -15.58
CA MET A 50 4.43 11.72 -14.52
C MET A 50 3.08 10.98 -14.59
N THR A 51 2.88 10.10 -15.56
CA THR A 51 1.62 9.35 -15.75
C THR A 51 1.77 7.92 -15.25
N GLN A 52 0.80 7.45 -14.45
CA GLN A 52 0.69 6.07 -14.00
C GLN A 52 -0.66 5.45 -14.41
N ILE A 53 -0.60 4.23 -14.99
CA ILE A 53 -1.76 3.50 -15.53
C ILE A 53 -1.97 2.17 -14.80
N ALA A 54 -3.22 1.86 -14.46
CA ALA A 54 -3.56 0.66 -13.72
C ALA A 54 -3.66 -0.59 -14.61
N GLY A 55 -3.24 -1.73 -14.06
CA GLY A 55 -3.10 -3.01 -14.75
C GLY A 55 -4.40 -3.57 -15.31
N TYR A 56 -5.53 -3.41 -14.61
CA TYR A 56 -6.83 -3.92 -15.10
C TYR A 56 -7.30 -3.24 -16.40
N GLY A 57 -6.77 -2.05 -16.72
CA GLY A 57 -6.99 -1.40 -18.02
C GLY A 57 -6.11 -1.96 -19.15
N LEU A 58 -5.25 -2.94 -18.86
CA LEU A 58 -4.26 -3.51 -19.77
C LEU A 58 -4.52 -4.99 -20.06
N ILE A 59 -5.69 -5.51 -19.71
CA ILE A 59 -6.11 -6.86 -20.06
C ILE A 59 -7.28 -6.84 -21.03
N ASN A 60 -7.31 -7.82 -21.92
CA ASN A 60 -8.38 -8.00 -22.88
C ASN A 60 -9.56 -8.79 -22.28
N SER A 61 -10.60 -9.02 -23.08
CA SER A 61 -11.80 -9.77 -22.64
C SER A 61 -11.55 -11.26 -22.37
N THR A 62 -10.35 -11.77 -22.65
CA THR A 62 -9.91 -13.12 -22.28
C THR A 62 -8.94 -13.12 -21.10
N TYR A 63 -8.81 -11.99 -20.39
CA TYR A 63 -7.98 -11.82 -19.20
C TYR A 63 -6.48 -12.07 -19.45
N GLU A 64 -6.03 -11.82 -20.68
CA GLU A 64 -4.63 -11.81 -21.07
C GLU A 64 -4.17 -10.36 -21.29
N LEU A 65 -2.85 -10.11 -21.26
CA LEU A 65 -2.30 -8.79 -21.53
C LEU A 65 -2.75 -8.28 -22.92
N ASP A 66 -3.37 -7.11 -22.94
CA ASP A 66 -3.67 -6.37 -24.16
C ASP A 66 -2.45 -5.55 -24.57
N GLU A 67 -1.57 -6.15 -25.39
CA GLU A 67 -0.37 -5.46 -25.88
C GLU A 67 -0.70 -4.20 -26.72
N GLU A 68 -1.86 -4.13 -27.38
CA GLU A 68 -2.26 -2.96 -28.14
C GLU A 68 -2.57 -1.79 -27.19
N ALA A 69 -3.29 -2.05 -26.10
CA ALA A 69 -3.53 -1.08 -25.05
C ALA A 69 -2.21 -0.60 -24.43
N VAL A 70 -1.30 -1.53 -24.07
CA VAL A 70 0.02 -1.18 -23.51
C VAL A 70 0.81 -0.31 -24.49
N ARG A 71 0.91 -0.69 -25.77
CA ARG A 71 1.59 0.12 -26.80
C ARG A 71 0.92 1.48 -26.98
N GLY A 72 -0.40 1.55 -26.85
CA GLY A 72 -1.18 2.79 -26.86
C GLY A 72 -0.68 3.78 -25.81
N PHE A 73 -0.53 3.32 -24.56
CA PHE A 73 0.01 4.13 -23.46
C PHE A 73 1.53 4.38 -23.59
N ALA A 74 2.30 3.37 -23.99
CA ALA A 74 3.76 3.45 -24.09
C ALA A 74 4.24 4.50 -25.12
N LYS A 75 3.46 4.76 -26.18
CA LYS A 75 3.72 5.85 -27.15
C LYS A 75 3.65 7.26 -26.54
N TYR A 76 3.00 7.41 -25.39
CA TYR A 76 2.99 8.64 -24.59
C TYR A 76 4.05 8.61 -23.49
N HIS A 77 4.96 7.64 -23.54
CA HIS A 77 6.10 7.46 -22.63
C HIS A 77 5.67 7.33 -21.16
N VAL A 78 4.50 6.73 -20.92
CA VAL A 78 3.95 6.43 -19.58
C VAL A 78 5.03 5.79 -18.71
N GLY A 79 5.30 6.42 -17.57
CA GLY A 79 6.46 6.12 -16.74
C GLY A 79 6.21 5.08 -15.66
N SER A 80 4.95 4.79 -15.34
CA SER A 80 4.61 3.84 -14.29
C SER A 80 3.31 3.11 -14.57
N TYR A 81 3.20 1.92 -14.00
CA TYR A 81 2.00 1.10 -14.02
C TYR A 81 1.74 0.54 -12.62
N LEU A 82 0.52 0.11 -12.32
CA LEU A 82 0.20 -0.42 -11.00
C LEU A 82 -0.78 -1.60 -10.96
N SER A 83 -0.74 -2.33 -9.86
CA SER A 83 -1.69 -3.34 -9.39
C SER A 83 -1.87 -4.58 -10.29
N PRO A 84 -2.04 -5.79 -9.71
CA PRO A 84 -2.46 -6.96 -10.47
C PRO A 84 -3.79 -6.69 -11.19
N PRO A 85 -3.94 -7.05 -12.47
CA PRO A 85 -5.11 -6.67 -13.26
C PRO A 85 -6.41 -7.40 -12.86
N MET A 86 -6.31 -8.47 -12.07
CA MET A 86 -7.46 -9.23 -11.60
C MET A 86 -7.94 -8.85 -10.20
N SER A 87 -7.28 -7.90 -9.52
CA SER A 87 -7.52 -7.62 -8.09
C SER A 87 -8.89 -7.01 -7.76
N ASP A 88 -9.72 -6.70 -8.76
CA ASP A 88 -11.07 -6.15 -8.56
C ASP A 88 -12.10 -6.73 -9.55
N LEU A 89 -11.85 -7.93 -10.06
CA LEU A 89 -12.71 -8.60 -11.06
C LEU A 89 -13.51 -9.77 -10.49
N GLY A 90 -13.22 -10.19 -9.26
CA GLY A 90 -13.76 -11.40 -8.66
C GLY A 90 -13.22 -12.69 -9.29
N GLU A 91 -13.96 -13.78 -9.13
CA GLU A 91 -13.56 -15.09 -9.66
C GLU A 91 -13.74 -15.17 -11.18
N ILE A 92 -12.68 -15.57 -11.88
CA ILE A 92 -12.65 -15.80 -13.31
C ILE A 92 -12.10 -17.20 -13.58
N ASP A 93 -12.91 -18.06 -14.20
CA ASP A 93 -12.54 -19.43 -14.58
C ASP A 93 -11.90 -20.24 -13.43
N GLY A 94 -12.38 -20.07 -12.19
CA GLY A 94 -11.86 -20.76 -11.01
C GLY A 94 -10.63 -20.11 -10.36
N LYS A 95 -10.21 -18.92 -10.83
CA LYS A 95 -9.07 -18.16 -10.29
C LYS A 95 -9.53 -16.84 -9.69
N TRP A 96 -8.91 -16.47 -8.57
CA TRP A 96 -9.13 -15.21 -7.86
C TRP A 96 -8.00 -14.19 -8.07
N GLY A 97 -7.07 -14.49 -8.96
CA GLY A 97 -5.88 -13.68 -9.21
C GLY A 97 -4.82 -14.49 -9.93
N TRP A 98 -3.62 -13.93 -9.97
CA TRP A 98 -2.45 -14.56 -10.58
C TRP A 98 -1.44 -15.04 -9.54
N THR A 99 -0.63 -16.01 -9.93
CA THR A 99 0.57 -16.45 -9.19
C THR A 99 1.71 -15.45 -9.38
N THR A 100 2.77 -15.55 -8.58
CA THR A 100 3.99 -14.74 -8.71
C THR A 100 4.58 -14.84 -10.12
N VAL A 101 4.61 -16.04 -10.69
CA VAL A 101 5.17 -16.27 -12.04
C VAL A 101 4.31 -15.63 -13.13
N GLU A 102 2.98 -15.75 -13.04
CA GLU A 102 2.05 -15.10 -13.96
C GLU A 102 2.17 -13.56 -13.88
N MET A 103 2.21 -12.98 -12.66
CA MET A 103 2.44 -11.54 -12.50
C MET A 103 3.80 -11.10 -13.04
N ARG A 104 4.88 -11.85 -12.76
CA ARG A 104 6.21 -11.51 -13.26
C ARG A 104 6.25 -11.47 -14.79
N ALA A 105 5.64 -12.44 -15.45
CA ALA A 105 5.58 -12.48 -16.91
C ALA A 105 4.78 -11.29 -17.48
N PHE A 106 3.68 -10.92 -16.83
CA PHE A 106 2.87 -9.75 -17.19
C PHE A 106 3.66 -8.44 -17.08
N VAL A 107 4.30 -8.20 -15.93
CA VAL A 107 5.11 -6.98 -15.68
C VAL A 107 6.30 -6.94 -16.63
N GLN A 108 6.98 -8.07 -16.85
CA GLN A 108 8.08 -8.18 -17.80
C GLN A 108 7.65 -7.76 -19.21
N ARG A 109 6.49 -8.25 -19.68
CA ARG A 109 6.05 -7.94 -21.04
C ARG A 109 5.69 -6.46 -21.20
N ILE A 110 5.08 -5.84 -20.20
CA ILE A 110 4.85 -4.39 -20.18
C ILE A 110 6.18 -3.63 -20.22
N GLN A 111 7.16 -4.04 -19.41
CA GLN A 111 8.48 -3.42 -19.33
C GLN A 111 9.17 -3.41 -20.70
N GLU A 112 9.16 -4.55 -21.39
CA GLU A 112 9.72 -4.70 -22.75
C GLU A 112 9.05 -3.75 -23.73
N ILE A 113 7.72 -3.73 -23.80
CA ILE A 113 6.95 -2.87 -24.70
C ILE A 113 7.24 -1.39 -24.42
N VAL A 114 7.25 -0.99 -23.15
CA VAL A 114 7.50 0.40 -22.75
C VAL A 114 8.89 0.85 -23.21
N MET A 115 9.91 0.02 -22.96
CA MET A 115 11.29 0.32 -23.35
C MET A 115 11.48 0.33 -24.88
N GLU A 116 10.75 -0.49 -25.63
CA GLU A 116 10.72 -0.45 -27.11
C GLU A 116 10.19 0.90 -27.63
N GLU A 117 9.14 1.44 -27.02
CA GLU A 117 8.43 2.63 -27.52
C GLU A 117 9.03 3.96 -27.03
N ASN A 118 9.67 3.98 -25.85
CA ASN A 118 10.11 5.21 -25.20
C ASN A 118 11.64 5.44 -25.24
N GLY A 119 12.38 4.71 -26.09
CA GLY A 119 13.83 4.88 -26.22
C GLY A 119 14.66 4.18 -25.14
N GLY A 120 14.10 3.16 -24.48
CA GLY A 120 14.81 2.32 -23.52
C GLY A 120 14.73 2.79 -22.07
N HIS A 121 13.85 3.74 -21.74
CA HIS A 121 13.66 4.19 -20.36
C HIS A 121 12.76 3.20 -19.60
N PRO A 122 13.19 2.67 -18.45
CA PRO A 122 12.40 1.71 -17.72
C PRO A 122 11.15 2.35 -17.12
N MET A 123 10.03 1.61 -17.08
CA MET A 123 8.92 1.96 -16.20
C MET A 123 9.26 1.65 -14.73
N ILE A 124 8.41 2.08 -13.80
CA ILE A 124 8.36 1.54 -12.43
C ILE A 124 6.96 0.96 -12.21
N TYR A 125 6.87 -0.28 -11.71
CA TYR A 125 5.60 -0.94 -11.41
C TYR A 125 5.31 -0.85 -9.92
N GLY A 126 4.10 -0.43 -9.54
CA GLY A 126 3.63 -0.30 -8.16
C GLY A 126 2.54 -1.31 -7.80
N THR A 127 2.38 -1.65 -6.52
CA THR A 127 1.22 -2.42 -6.05
C THR A 127 0.98 -2.19 -4.56
N ASP A 128 -0.28 -2.37 -4.15
CA ASP A 128 -0.64 -2.56 -2.75
C ASP A 128 -0.17 -3.95 -2.29
N SER A 129 0.81 -3.98 -1.39
CA SER A 129 1.25 -5.18 -0.66
C SER A 129 1.27 -4.87 0.83
N ALA A 130 0.10 -4.57 1.41
CA ALA A 130 -0.04 -4.00 2.74
C ALA A 130 0.27 -4.99 3.90
N HIS A 131 0.06 -6.28 3.68
CA HIS A 131 0.25 -7.32 4.71
C HIS A 131 0.85 -8.60 4.10
N GLY A 132 1.91 -8.42 3.30
CA GLY A 132 2.40 -9.42 2.35
C GLY A 132 2.00 -9.02 0.93
N ASN A 133 2.48 -9.74 -0.08
CA ASN A 133 2.07 -9.53 -1.47
C ASN A 133 0.68 -10.15 -1.75
N ALA A 134 -0.30 -9.73 -0.95
CA ALA A 134 -1.56 -10.44 -0.72
C ALA A 134 -2.53 -10.44 -1.91
N LEU A 135 -2.28 -9.62 -2.94
CA LEU A 135 -3.01 -9.65 -4.21
C LEU A 135 -2.48 -10.71 -5.20
N VAL A 136 -1.49 -11.51 -4.78
CA VAL A 136 -0.89 -12.62 -5.53
C VAL A 136 -1.12 -13.94 -4.78
N THR A 137 -1.55 -14.97 -5.52
CA THR A 137 -2.27 -16.15 -4.97
C THR A 137 -1.41 -17.20 -4.25
N ASP A 138 -0.11 -17.24 -4.50
CA ASP A 138 0.85 -18.24 -3.98
C ASP A 138 1.76 -17.69 -2.87
N THR A 139 1.52 -16.46 -2.41
CA THR A 139 2.33 -15.78 -1.39
C THR A 139 1.75 -15.98 0.03
N VAL A 140 2.54 -15.66 1.05
CA VAL A 140 2.12 -15.72 2.46
C VAL A 140 1.55 -14.38 2.91
N PHE A 141 0.40 -14.42 3.60
CA PHE A 141 -0.28 -13.25 4.13
C PHE A 141 -0.01 -13.11 5.63
N PHE A 142 0.32 -11.89 6.05
CA PHE A 142 0.50 -11.50 7.44
C PHE A 142 -0.81 -10.93 8.00
N GLY A 143 -0.85 -10.70 9.32
CA GLY A 143 -1.92 -9.90 9.90
C GLY A 143 -1.88 -8.47 9.36
N GLN A 144 -3.04 -7.81 9.35
CA GLN A 144 -3.15 -6.40 8.98
C GLN A 144 -2.32 -5.53 9.94
N GLN A 145 -2.05 -4.28 9.58
CA GLN A 145 -1.15 -3.44 10.38
C GLN A 145 -1.62 -3.25 11.83
N ILE A 146 -2.93 -3.27 12.09
CA ILE A 146 -3.48 -3.22 13.45
C ILE A 146 -3.09 -4.46 14.28
N ASN A 147 -3.01 -5.64 13.64
CA ASN A 147 -2.50 -6.85 14.26
C ASN A 147 -1.00 -6.71 14.53
N GLY A 148 -0.24 -6.21 13.57
CA GLY A 148 1.18 -5.91 13.75
C GLY A 148 1.42 -4.99 14.96
N ALA A 149 0.64 -3.91 15.07
CA ALA A 149 0.72 -3.00 16.21
C ALA A 149 0.44 -3.67 17.55
N ALA A 150 -0.55 -4.57 17.61
CA ALA A 150 -0.92 -5.30 18.83
C ALA A 150 0.21 -6.18 19.39
N THR A 151 1.21 -6.54 18.57
CA THR A 151 2.40 -7.28 19.02
C THR A 151 3.35 -6.43 19.88
N PHE A 152 3.34 -5.10 19.73
CA PHE A 152 4.37 -4.18 20.24
C PHE A 152 5.81 -4.59 19.87
N ASN A 153 5.99 -5.36 18.80
CA ASN A 153 7.25 -5.95 18.38
C ASN A 153 7.69 -5.43 17.00
N PRO A 154 8.51 -4.37 16.94
CA PRO A 154 8.96 -3.79 15.67
C PRO A 154 9.87 -4.73 14.86
N ASP A 155 10.50 -5.73 15.48
CA ASP A 155 11.34 -6.69 14.73
C ASP A 155 10.47 -7.61 13.87
N LEU A 156 9.25 -7.95 14.32
CA LEU A 156 8.28 -8.67 13.49
C LEU A 156 7.82 -7.84 12.30
N LEU A 157 7.57 -6.54 12.48
CA LEU A 157 7.14 -5.66 11.38
C LEU A 157 8.28 -5.41 10.38
N TYR A 158 9.53 -5.35 10.85
CA TYR A 158 10.69 -5.34 9.97
C TYR A 158 10.75 -6.62 9.12
N GLU A 159 10.56 -7.78 9.72
CA GLU A 159 10.59 -9.05 9.01
C GLU A 159 9.41 -9.22 8.04
N GLN A 160 8.20 -8.79 8.44
CA GLN A 160 7.05 -8.68 7.54
C GLN A 160 7.38 -7.81 6.34
N GLY A 161 7.90 -6.60 6.54
CA GLY A 161 8.29 -5.71 5.44
C GLY A 161 9.35 -6.34 4.52
N ARG A 162 10.32 -7.09 5.08
CA ARG A 162 11.35 -7.79 4.32
C ARG A 162 10.75 -8.91 3.45
N ILE A 163 9.89 -9.75 4.02
CA ILE A 163 9.24 -10.84 3.28
C ILE A 163 8.31 -10.28 2.20
N THR A 164 7.49 -9.27 2.53
CA THR A 164 6.66 -8.54 1.57
C THR A 164 7.50 -8.04 0.39
N ALA A 165 8.60 -7.33 0.64
CA ALA A 165 9.42 -6.80 -0.44
C ALA A 165 10.06 -7.87 -1.30
N ARG A 166 10.54 -8.97 -0.71
CA ARG A 166 11.09 -10.10 -1.45
C ARG A 166 10.06 -10.69 -2.42
N ASP A 167 8.84 -10.93 -1.94
CA ASP A 167 7.80 -11.60 -2.73
C ASP A 167 7.17 -10.66 -3.77
N THR A 168 7.10 -9.35 -3.48
CA THR A 168 6.68 -8.34 -4.46
C THR A 168 7.74 -8.17 -5.56
N LEU A 169 9.04 -8.18 -5.21
CA LEU A 169 10.14 -8.22 -6.19
C LEU A 169 10.15 -9.50 -7.02
N ALA A 170 9.83 -10.66 -6.43
CA ALA A 170 9.68 -11.92 -7.16
C ALA A 170 8.65 -11.79 -8.29
N SER A 171 7.53 -11.09 -8.03
CA SER A 171 6.51 -10.74 -9.02
C SER A 171 6.94 -9.65 -10.01
N GLY A 172 8.19 -9.17 -9.95
CA GLY A 172 8.74 -8.13 -10.83
C GLY A 172 8.37 -6.70 -10.44
N ILE A 173 7.81 -6.49 -9.24
CA ILE A 173 7.24 -5.21 -8.81
C ILE A 173 8.17 -4.57 -7.77
N PRO A 174 8.87 -3.46 -8.09
CA PRO A 174 9.82 -2.83 -7.18
C PRO A 174 9.21 -1.75 -6.26
N TRP A 175 7.93 -1.39 -6.44
CA TRP A 175 7.34 -0.28 -5.69
C TRP A 175 6.11 -0.74 -4.91
N ILE A 176 6.14 -0.53 -3.59
CA ILE A 176 5.16 -1.06 -2.66
C ILE A 176 4.42 0.11 -2.00
N PHE A 177 3.09 0.11 -2.13
CA PHE A 177 2.22 1.14 -1.55
C PHE A 177 1.93 0.86 -0.06
N ASP A 178 3.00 0.83 0.74
CA ASP A 178 2.97 0.54 2.18
C ASP A 178 4.18 1.19 2.88
N PRO A 179 4.10 1.66 4.14
CA PRO A 179 2.99 1.54 5.10
C PRO A 179 1.93 2.64 5.09
N VAL A 180 0.73 2.27 5.57
CA VAL A 180 -0.30 3.21 6.06
C VAL A 180 0.13 3.80 7.40
N LEU A 181 0.33 5.12 7.46
CA LEU A 181 0.82 5.87 8.61
C LEU A 181 -0.25 6.78 9.22
N ASP A 182 -1.49 6.64 8.78
CA ASP A 182 -2.65 7.29 9.36
C ASP A 182 -2.85 6.88 10.83
N ILE A 183 -3.39 7.81 11.63
CA ILE A 183 -3.70 7.58 13.04
C ILE A 183 -5.21 7.45 13.21
N MET A 184 -5.65 6.27 13.63
CA MET A 184 -7.06 5.98 13.83
C MET A 184 -7.68 6.97 14.83
N HIS A 185 -8.68 7.73 14.38
CA HIS A 185 -9.47 8.59 15.27
C HIS A 185 -10.88 8.03 15.51
N ASN A 186 -11.49 7.49 14.46
CA ASN A 186 -12.88 7.02 14.49
C ASN A 186 -12.95 5.53 14.11
N PRO A 187 -13.39 4.63 15.02
CA PRO A 187 -13.44 3.19 14.74
C PRO A 187 -14.51 2.80 13.72
N LEU A 188 -15.39 3.72 13.30
CA LEU A 188 -16.35 3.49 12.23
C LEU A 188 -15.73 3.61 10.82
N TRP A 189 -14.47 4.05 10.72
CA TRP A 189 -13.78 4.13 9.45
C TRP A 189 -13.52 2.73 8.88
N PRO A 190 -13.88 2.43 7.62
CA PRO A 190 -13.69 1.10 7.03
C PRO A 190 -12.21 0.72 6.82
N ARG A 191 -11.27 1.64 7.07
CA ARG A 191 -9.83 1.40 6.89
C ARG A 191 -9.05 1.33 8.21
N VAL A 192 -9.74 1.22 9.36
CA VAL A 192 -9.08 1.15 10.69
C VAL A 192 -8.05 0.03 10.76
N TYR A 193 -8.35 -1.12 10.16
CA TYR A 193 -7.49 -2.30 10.23
C TYR A 193 -6.15 -2.13 9.49
N GLU A 194 -6.10 -1.21 8.52
CA GLU A 194 -4.87 -0.85 7.80
C GLU A 194 -3.94 0.02 8.63
N THR A 195 -4.38 0.61 9.75
CA THR A 195 -3.55 1.48 10.59
C THR A 195 -2.82 0.71 11.68
N PHE A 196 -1.79 1.31 12.27
CA PHE A 196 -1.18 0.83 13.51
C PHE A 196 -1.97 1.23 14.78
N GLY A 197 -3.23 1.63 14.64
CA GLY A 197 -4.11 2.06 15.73
C GLY A 197 -4.11 3.57 15.99
N GLU A 198 -4.45 3.95 17.22
CA GLU A 198 -4.76 5.34 17.59
C GLU A 198 -3.58 6.13 18.18
N ASP A 199 -2.41 5.50 18.38
CA ASP A 199 -1.26 6.13 19.03
C ASP A 199 -0.17 6.55 18.01
N PRO A 200 0.13 7.87 17.89
CA PRO A 200 1.16 8.36 16.98
C PRO A 200 2.56 7.77 17.23
N HIS A 201 2.90 7.46 18.48
CA HIS A 201 4.22 6.92 18.81
C HIS A 201 4.37 5.48 18.32
N LEU A 202 3.39 4.62 18.62
CA LEU A 202 3.35 3.24 18.16
C LEU A 202 3.37 3.18 16.63
N ALA A 203 2.54 3.97 15.95
CA ALA A 203 2.52 4.06 14.50
C ALA A 203 3.87 4.51 13.92
N SER A 204 4.55 5.46 14.57
CA SER A 204 5.90 5.90 14.17
C SER A 204 6.93 4.78 14.28
N VAL A 205 6.92 4.02 15.37
CA VAL A 205 7.86 2.91 15.62
C VAL A 205 7.62 1.75 14.65
N MET A 206 6.36 1.35 14.49
CA MET A 206 5.99 0.21 13.63
C MET A 206 6.16 0.56 12.15
N GLY A 207 5.65 1.71 11.71
CA GLY A 207 5.80 2.15 10.33
C GLY A 207 7.27 2.31 9.91
N SER A 208 8.12 2.84 10.79
CA SER A 208 9.57 2.92 10.53
C SER A 208 10.22 1.54 10.41
N ALA A 209 9.76 0.54 11.16
CA ALA A 209 10.24 -0.83 11.01
C ALA A 209 9.84 -1.44 9.65
N VAL A 210 8.59 -1.25 9.23
CA VAL A 210 8.12 -1.69 7.91
C VAL A 210 8.91 -1.04 6.78
N VAL A 211 9.12 0.28 6.81
CA VAL A 211 9.93 1.00 5.81
C VAL A 211 11.35 0.42 5.71
N ARG A 212 12.00 0.18 6.85
CA ARG A 212 13.35 -0.42 6.87
C ARG A 212 13.35 -1.86 6.38
N GLY A 213 12.29 -2.62 6.67
CA GLY A 213 12.12 -3.99 6.18
C GLY A 213 11.97 -4.04 4.66
N ILE A 214 11.04 -3.23 4.13
CA ILE A 214 10.78 -3.13 2.69
C ILE A 214 12.05 -2.69 1.95
N GLN A 215 12.69 -1.61 2.40
CA GLN A 215 13.89 -1.07 1.74
C GLN A 215 15.19 -1.77 2.17
N ASN A 216 15.11 -2.93 2.84
CA ASN A 216 16.27 -3.79 3.07
C ASN A 216 16.78 -4.39 1.75
N TYR A 217 15.89 -4.56 0.78
CA TYR A 217 16.27 -4.79 -0.61
C TYR A 217 16.43 -3.44 -1.31
N ASN A 218 17.62 -3.15 -1.83
CA ASN A 218 17.88 -1.86 -2.49
C ASN A 218 17.02 -1.64 -3.74
N GLN A 219 16.44 -2.71 -4.30
CA GLN A 219 15.58 -2.70 -5.47
C GLN A 219 14.11 -2.42 -5.15
N SER A 220 13.73 -2.27 -3.88
CA SER A 220 12.35 -1.96 -3.46
C SER A 220 12.20 -0.58 -2.84
N ALA A 221 11.07 0.06 -3.14
CA ALA A 221 10.65 1.34 -2.56
C ALA A 221 9.39 1.15 -1.71
N ALA A 222 9.45 1.64 -0.46
CA ALA A 222 8.28 1.81 0.39
C ALA A 222 7.59 3.15 0.10
N CYS A 223 6.30 3.23 0.39
CA CYS A 223 5.45 4.39 0.15
C CYS A 223 4.65 4.74 1.40
N MET A 224 4.93 5.89 2.02
CA MET A 224 4.06 6.37 3.11
C MET A 224 2.70 6.75 2.55
N LYS A 225 1.62 6.25 3.15
CA LYS A 225 0.26 6.64 2.80
C LYS A 225 -0.63 6.82 4.04
N HIS A 226 -1.68 7.63 4.03
CA HIS A 226 -2.03 8.57 2.97
C HIS A 226 -1.77 9.99 3.46
N TRP A 227 -0.75 10.65 2.90
CA TRP A 227 -0.32 11.98 3.31
C TRP A 227 -1.43 13.02 3.04
N ILE A 228 -2.08 13.63 4.04
CA ILE A 228 -2.03 13.37 5.47
C ILE A 228 -3.42 13.56 6.11
N ALA A 229 -3.64 12.93 7.27
CA ALA A 229 -4.80 13.09 8.14
C ALA A 229 -6.12 12.47 7.63
N TYR A 230 -6.01 11.44 6.80
CA TYR A 230 -7.16 10.77 6.21
C TYR A 230 -8.07 10.16 7.29
N ALA A 231 -7.47 9.51 8.28
CA ALA A 231 -8.17 8.81 9.37
C ALA A 231 -8.74 9.70 10.49
N TRP A 232 -8.83 11.03 10.31
CA TRP A 232 -9.55 11.88 11.27
C TRP A 232 -11.08 11.75 11.11
N ASN A 233 -11.53 11.50 9.88
CA ASN A 233 -12.91 11.20 9.45
C ASN A 233 -14.03 11.37 10.53
N PRO A 234 -14.60 12.59 10.67
CA PRO A 234 -15.46 12.92 11.81
C PRO A 234 -16.77 12.13 11.88
N THR A 235 -17.24 11.57 10.76
CA THR A 235 -18.51 10.79 10.73
C THR A 235 -18.30 9.28 10.71
N GLY A 236 -17.09 8.80 10.42
CA GLY A 236 -16.84 7.39 10.15
C GLY A 236 -16.81 7.06 8.65
N HIS A 237 -17.47 7.86 7.80
CA HIS A 237 -17.46 7.63 6.36
C HIS A 237 -16.07 7.84 5.77
N ASP A 238 -15.72 6.99 4.81
CA ASP A 238 -14.50 7.16 4.06
C ASP A 238 -14.55 8.41 3.17
N LYS A 239 -13.38 9.01 2.92
CA LYS A 239 -13.20 10.23 2.08
C LYS A 239 -13.91 11.49 2.61
N ASP A 240 -14.30 11.48 3.88
CA ASP A 240 -14.92 12.64 4.52
C ASP A 240 -13.95 13.81 4.69
N GLY A 241 -14.44 15.01 4.42
CA GLY A 241 -13.68 16.24 4.65
C GLY A 241 -13.34 16.43 6.14
N VAL A 242 -12.12 16.89 6.41
CA VAL A 242 -11.58 17.08 7.75
C VAL A 242 -11.46 18.58 8.07
N THR A 243 -11.84 18.95 9.29
CA THR A 243 -11.53 20.27 9.86
C THR A 243 -10.66 20.05 11.09
N MET A 244 -9.43 20.56 11.07
CA MET A 244 -8.43 20.28 12.08
C MET A 244 -7.46 21.46 12.27
N SER A 245 -6.99 21.64 13.50
CA SER A 245 -5.98 22.66 13.80
C SER A 245 -4.59 22.22 13.34
N ASP A 246 -3.70 23.19 13.08
CA ASP A 246 -2.29 22.86 12.80
C ASP A 246 -1.62 22.16 13.99
N PHE A 247 -2.10 22.41 15.21
CA PHE A 247 -1.59 21.74 16.40
C PHE A 247 -1.88 20.24 16.35
N ASP A 248 -3.13 19.86 16.08
CA ASP A 248 -3.53 18.44 16.02
C ASP A 248 -2.86 17.75 14.82
N LEU A 249 -2.80 18.41 13.66
CA LEU A 249 -2.11 17.89 12.48
C LEU A 249 -0.65 17.57 12.78
N LEU A 250 0.09 18.50 13.39
CA LEU A 250 1.53 18.38 13.62
C LEU A 250 1.90 17.49 14.81
N ASN A 251 1.02 17.33 15.80
CA ASN A 251 1.29 16.52 16.98
C ASN A 251 0.70 15.11 16.91
N THR A 252 -0.33 14.88 16.10
CA THR A 252 -0.99 13.59 15.97
C THR A 252 -0.60 12.89 14.67
N TYR A 253 -0.81 13.51 13.52
CA TYR A 253 -0.65 12.83 12.22
C TYR A 253 0.76 12.93 11.66
N PHE A 254 1.40 14.09 11.76
CA PHE A 254 2.73 14.32 11.19
C PHE A 254 3.87 13.41 11.74
N PRO A 255 3.90 13.00 13.02
CA PRO A 255 5.03 12.25 13.58
C PRO A 255 5.35 10.92 12.87
N SER A 256 4.33 10.15 12.46
CA SER A 256 4.51 8.85 11.80
C SER A 256 5.18 9.01 10.44
N PHE A 257 4.69 9.93 9.61
CA PHE A 257 5.28 10.27 8.32
C PHE A 257 6.70 10.84 8.45
N LYS A 258 6.93 11.72 9.44
CA LYS A 258 8.28 12.24 9.70
C LYS A 258 9.26 11.10 10.00
N THR A 259 8.86 10.14 10.82
CA THR A 259 9.73 9.02 11.21
C THR A 259 10.00 8.09 10.02
N ALA A 260 9.04 7.91 9.12
CA ALA A 260 9.26 7.20 7.86
C ALA A 260 10.29 7.91 6.97
N VAL A 261 10.18 9.23 6.81
CA VAL A 261 11.17 10.02 6.06
C VAL A 261 12.56 9.96 6.71
N ASP A 262 12.65 10.09 8.04
CA ASP A 262 13.91 9.95 8.78
C ASP A 262 14.55 8.55 8.61
N ALA A 263 13.73 7.52 8.36
CA ALA A 263 14.17 6.15 8.08
C ALA A 263 14.67 5.92 6.64
N GLY A 264 14.64 6.96 5.78
CA GLY A 264 15.13 6.90 4.40
C GLY A 264 14.07 6.49 3.38
N LEU A 265 12.79 6.69 3.67
CA LEU A 265 11.67 6.43 2.76
C LEU A 265 11.88 7.05 1.36
N LEU A 266 11.56 6.28 0.31
CA LEU A 266 11.75 6.70 -1.08
C LEU A 266 10.53 7.38 -1.71
N THR A 267 9.30 6.99 -1.36
CA THR A 267 8.08 7.54 -1.98
C THR A 267 6.98 7.85 -0.97
N GLY A 268 5.98 8.62 -1.38
CA GLY A 268 4.75 8.85 -0.62
C GLY A 268 3.54 9.01 -1.53
N MET A 269 2.36 8.78 -0.96
CA MET A 269 1.07 8.91 -1.62
C MET A 269 0.22 9.92 -0.87
N GLU A 270 -0.47 10.79 -1.59
CA GLU A 270 -1.45 11.70 -1.00
C GLU A 270 -2.83 11.03 -0.81
N ASN A 271 -3.94 11.76 -0.61
CA ASN A 271 -5.19 11.16 -0.17
C ASN A 271 -6.45 11.89 -0.66
N TYR A 272 -7.60 11.21 -0.53
CA TYR A 272 -8.90 11.62 -1.06
C TYR A 272 -9.59 12.82 -0.40
N ILE A 273 -9.10 13.30 0.75
CA ILE A 273 -9.88 14.21 1.58
C ILE A 273 -9.59 15.68 1.28
N SER A 274 -10.47 16.54 1.79
CA SER A 274 -10.15 17.95 1.98
C SER A 274 -9.78 18.21 3.44
N VAL A 275 -8.75 19.03 3.66
CA VAL A 275 -8.38 19.52 5.00
C VAL A 275 -8.67 21.00 5.07
N ASN A 276 -9.52 21.39 6.02
CA ASN A 276 -10.02 22.75 6.19
C ASN A 276 -10.62 23.35 4.90
N GLY A 277 -11.34 22.51 4.15
CA GLY A 277 -12.05 22.88 2.92
C GLY A 277 -11.18 22.94 1.65
N VAL A 278 -9.93 22.49 1.71
CA VAL A 278 -9.03 22.42 0.54
C VAL A 278 -8.64 20.95 0.28
N PRO A 279 -9.04 20.35 -0.86
CA PRO A 279 -8.62 19.00 -1.25
C PRO A 279 -7.10 18.84 -1.21
N ILE A 280 -6.60 17.71 -0.69
CA ILE A 280 -5.16 17.49 -0.55
C ILE A 280 -4.44 17.62 -1.90
N VAL A 281 -4.96 17.01 -2.95
CA VAL A 281 -4.40 17.04 -4.32
C VAL A 281 -4.27 18.45 -4.95
N GLU A 282 -4.81 19.51 -4.32
CA GLU A 282 -4.56 20.91 -4.67
C GLU A 282 -4.04 21.79 -3.51
N ASN A 283 -3.67 21.20 -2.38
CA ASN A 283 -3.32 21.90 -1.15
C ASN A 283 -1.83 22.30 -1.08
N THR A 284 -1.53 23.54 -1.46
CA THR A 284 -0.17 24.11 -1.39
C THR A 284 0.47 24.00 -0.01
N LYS A 285 -0.30 24.22 1.07
CA LYS A 285 0.23 24.22 2.43
C LYS A 285 0.76 22.83 2.80
N LEU A 286 0.01 21.78 2.48
CA LEU A 286 0.34 20.42 2.91
C LEU A 286 1.30 19.72 1.95
N LEU A 287 1.15 19.92 0.63
CA LEU A 287 1.99 19.25 -0.36
C LEU A 287 3.24 20.04 -0.77
N LYS A 288 3.32 21.37 -0.57
CA LYS A 288 4.58 22.11 -0.78
C LYS A 288 5.22 22.53 0.52
N THR A 289 4.53 23.33 1.32
CA THR A 289 5.14 23.94 2.52
C THR A 289 5.52 22.88 3.55
N LEU A 290 4.55 22.08 4.01
CA LEU A 290 4.81 21.07 5.03
C LEU A 290 5.70 19.94 4.48
N LEU A 291 5.36 19.37 3.34
CA LEU A 291 6.08 18.22 2.78
C LEU A 291 7.52 18.55 2.32
N ARG A 292 7.69 19.58 1.48
CA ARG A 292 8.98 19.87 0.83
C ARG A 292 9.84 20.84 1.63
N THR A 293 9.25 21.87 2.23
CA THR A 293 10.02 22.90 2.94
C THR A 293 10.29 22.52 4.40
N ASP A 294 9.25 22.12 5.14
CA ASP A 294 9.36 21.92 6.59
C ASP A 294 9.85 20.51 6.94
N LEU A 295 9.29 19.47 6.30
CA LEU A 295 9.73 18.08 6.45
C LEU A 295 11.00 17.78 5.64
N GLY A 296 11.18 18.44 4.50
CA GLY A 296 12.34 18.22 3.63
C GLY A 296 12.29 16.90 2.85
N PHE A 297 11.09 16.36 2.59
CA PHE A 297 10.95 15.13 1.81
C PHE A 297 11.31 15.39 0.34
N ASP A 298 12.34 14.70 -0.16
CA ASP A 298 12.79 14.81 -1.56
C ASP A 298 12.49 13.55 -2.40
N GLY A 299 11.73 12.61 -1.85
CA GLY A 299 11.26 11.41 -2.57
C GLY A 299 10.09 11.69 -3.51
N LEU A 300 9.70 10.68 -4.29
CA LEU A 300 8.59 10.75 -5.23
C LEU A 300 7.25 10.86 -4.48
N MET A 301 6.39 11.81 -4.87
CA MET A 301 4.99 11.85 -4.45
C MET A 301 4.04 11.47 -5.59
N VAL A 302 3.19 10.48 -5.35
CA VAL A 302 2.13 10.05 -6.27
C VAL A 302 0.76 10.45 -5.73
N THR A 303 -0.20 10.70 -6.63
CA THR A 303 -1.60 10.82 -6.23
C THR A 303 -2.16 9.49 -5.77
N ASP A 304 -3.22 9.54 -4.97
CA ASP A 304 -4.09 8.36 -4.85
C ASP A 304 -4.96 8.20 -6.11
N TYR A 305 -5.77 7.15 -6.13
CA TYR A 305 -6.50 6.68 -7.29
C TYR A 305 -7.51 7.69 -7.85
N GLY A 306 -7.21 8.27 -9.02
CA GLY A 306 -8.12 9.18 -9.73
C GLY A 306 -8.27 10.57 -9.08
N GLU A 307 -7.39 10.93 -8.13
CA GLU A 307 -7.58 12.09 -7.26
C GLU A 307 -7.60 13.45 -7.99
N ILE A 308 -6.79 13.61 -9.04
CA ILE A 308 -6.86 14.84 -9.84
C ILE A 308 -8.27 15.01 -10.43
N ASN A 309 -8.88 13.95 -10.95
CA ASN A 309 -10.23 14.02 -11.50
C ASN A 309 -11.29 14.26 -10.40
N ALA A 310 -11.01 13.87 -9.16
CA ALA A 310 -11.86 14.13 -7.99
C ALA A 310 -12.08 15.62 -7.71
N LEU A 311 -11.12 16.51 -8.06
CA LEU A 311 -11.30 17.96 -7.98
C LEU A 311 -12.54 18.45 -8.76
N GLN A 312 -12.86 17.78 -9.88
CA GLN A 312 -14.02 18.12 -10.71
C GLN A 312 -15.26 17.28 -10.36
N ASN A 313 -15.11 15.97 -10.20
CA ASN A 313 -16.25 15.05 -10.09
C ASN A 313 -16.78 14.90 -8.64
N PHE A 314 -15.95 15.15 -7.62
CA PHE A 314 -16.27 14.93 -6.21
C PHE A 314 -16.21 16.25 -5.42
N HIS A 315 -15.04 16.89 -5.33
CA HIS A 315 -14.83 18.11 -4.54
C HIS A 315 -15.48 19.36 -5.14
N ARG A 316 -15.72 19.36 -6.46
CA ARG A 316 -16.32 20.47 -7.22
C ARG A 316 -15.53 21.79 -7.10
N THR A 317 -14.22 21.72 -6.93
CA THR A 317 -13.33 22.91 -6.93
C THR A 317 -12.87 23.28 -8.34
N ALA A 318 -12.79 22.31 -9.25
CA ALA A 318 -12.52 22.50 -10.68
C ALA A 318 -13.79 22.30 -11.54
N ARG A 319 -13.90 23.05 -12.63
CA ARG A 319 -15.02 22.98 -13.59
C ARG A 319 -14.81 21.91 -14.67
N THR A 320 -13.56 21.56 -14.95
CA THR A 320 -13.17 20.56 -15.97
C THR A 320 -11.94 19.78 -15.49
N GLU A 321 -11.72 18.57 -16.04
CA GLU A 321 -10.51 17.76 -15.78
C GLU A 321 -9.20 18.49 -16.13
N ASN A 322 -9.20 19.31 -17.19
CA ASN A 322 -8.05 20.14 -17.53
C ASN A 322 -7.74 21.19 -16.45
N GLU A 323 -8.78 21.82 -15.89
CA GLU A 323 -8.62 22.79 -14.80
C GLU A 323 -8.18 22.09 -13.51
N ALA A 324 -8.67 20.89 -13.25
CA ALA A 324 -8.22 20.05 -12.14
C ALA A 324 -6.72 19.71 -12.24
N THR A 325 -6.28 19.22 -13.42
CA THR A 325 -4.87 18.94 -13.71
C THR A 325 -4.01 20.19 -13.49
N LYS A 326 -4.47 21.33 -14.00
CA LYS A 326 -3.81 22.63 -13.78
C LYS A 326 -3.70 22.98 -12.29
N PHE A 327 -4.78 22.87 -11.53
CA PHE A 327 -4.77 23.21 -10.11
C PHE A 327 -3.79 22.34 -9.33
N SER A 328 -3.80 21.03 -9.56
CA SER A 328 -2.85 20.13 -8.90
C SER A 328 -1.40 20.49 -9.23
N LEU A 329 -1.05 20.62 -10.51
CA LEU A 329 0.34 20.85 -10.94
C LEU A 329 0.87 22.25 -10.58
N GLU A 330 0.03 23.29 -10.61
CA GLU A 330 0.45 24.65 -10.24
C GLU A 330 0.57 24.83 -8.72
N ARG A 331 -0.32 24.19 -7.94
CA ARG A 331 -0.44 24.43 -6.50
C ARG A 331 0.37 23.46 -5.65
N THR A 332 0.61 22.24 -6.11
CA THR A 332 1.22 21.17 -5.31
C THR A 332 2.60 20.73 -5.81
N SER A 333 3.26 19.87 -5.05
CA SER A 333 4.49 19.23 -5.49
C SER A 333 4.30 17.78 -5.97
N ILE A 334 3.10 17.39 -6.40
CA ILE A 334 2.87 16.04 -6.92
C ILE A 334 3.77 15.76 -8.11
N ASP A 335 4.34 14.56 -8.11
CA ASP A 335 5.30 14.13 -9.11
C ASP A 335 4.68 13.18 -10.13
N MET A 336 3.73 12.35 -9.71
CA MET A 336 3.09 11.35 -10.55
C MET A 336 1.59 11.30 -10.28
N SER A 337 0.79 11.17 -11.33
CA SER A 337 -0.65 11.01 -11.26
C SER A 337 -1.03 9.55 -11.48
N MET A 338 -1.74 8.97 -10.52
CA MET A 338 -2.42 7.68 -10.64
C MET A 338 -3.76 7.91 -11.35
N VAL A 339 -3.70 7.94 -12.69
CA VAL A 339 -4.83 8.35 -13.56
C VAL A 339 -5.92 7.27 -13.63
N ALA A 340 -5.56 6.02 -13.36
CA ALA A 340 -6.31 4.80 -13.65
C ALA A 340 -6.13 4.30 -15.09
N SER A 341 -7.13 4.45 -15.94
CA SER A 341 -7.25 3.68 -17.19
C SER A 341 -7.31 4.56 -18.45
N ASP A 342 -6.93 5.84 -18.38
CA ASP A 342 -6.95 6.76 -19.52
C ASP A 342 -5.80 7.78 -19.52
N LEU A 343 -5.81 8.69 -20.50
CA LEU A 343 -4.81 9.75 -20.69
C LEU A 343 -5.32 11.15 -20.32
N SER A 344 -6.37 11.25 -19.48
CA SER A 344 -6.96 12.53 -19.07
C SER A 344 -5.91 13.48 -18.47
N PHE A 345 -5.09 12.99 -17.54
CA PHE A 345 -3.96 13.74 -16.97
C PHE A 345 -2.90 14.14 -18.01
N THR A 346 -2.52 13.22 -18.91
CA THR A 346 -1.55 13.51 -19.98
C THR A 346 -2.07 14.63 -20.88
N ASN A 347 -3.34 14.55 -21.30
CA ASN A 347 -3.99 15.54 -22.15
C ASN A 347 -4.13 16.89 -21.44
N GLY A 348 -4.53 16.89 -20.16
CA GLY A 348 -4.62 18.10 -19.34
C GLY A 348 -3.27 18.77 -19.13
N THR A 349 -2.20 18.00 -18.93
CA THR A 349 -0.85 18.51 -18.75
C THR A 349 -0.31 19.11 -20.05
N ASN A 350 -0.53 18.45 -21.19
CA ASN A 350 -0.14 19.00 -22.50
C ASN A 350 -0.83 20.34 -22.77
N LYS A 351 -2.13 20.44 -22.49
CA LYS A 351 -2.86 21.71 -22.59
C LYS A 351 -2.32 22.78 -21.64
N LEU A 352 -1.98 22.41 -20.41
CA LEU A 352 -1.35 23.34 -19.47
C LEU A 352 -0.01 23.87 -19.99
N ILE A 353 0.82 23.02 -20.61
CA ILE A 353 2.08 23.43 -21.22
C ILE A 353 1.85 24.38 -22.39
N GLU A 354 0.83 24.14 -23.23
CA GLU A 354 0.45 25.05 -24.31
C GLU A 354 0.02 26.43 -23.78
N GLU A 355 -0.74 26.47 -22.68
CA GLU A 355 -1.23 27.71 -22.06
C GLU A 355 -0.16 28.44 -21.24
N ASN A 356 0.77 27.69 -20.63
CA ASN A 356 1.82 28.19 -19.75
C ASN A 356 3.13 27.40 -19.95
N PRO A 357 3.94 27.71 -20.97
CA PRO A 357 5.16 26.95 -21.27
C PRO A 357 6.21 26.92 -20.14
N GLU A 358 6.22 27.91 -19.25
CA GLU A 358 7.15 27.99 -18.12
C GLU A 358 6.90 26.90 -17.06
N ILE A 359 5.70 26.28 -17.04
CA ILE A 359 5.37 25.20 -16.11
C ILE A 359 6.30 23.98 -16.27
N VAL A 360 6.87 23.78 -17.47
CA VAL A 360 7.74 22.65 -17.80
C VAL A 360 8.94 22.56 -16.85
N ASP A 361 9.47 23.70 -16.38
CA ASP A 361 10.59 23.69 -15.44
C ASP A 361 10.19 23.07 -14.09
N ARG A 362 8.98 23.34 -13.60
CA ARG A 362 8.43 22.65 -12.42
C ARG A 362 8.13 21.18 -12.72
N LEU A 363 7.63 20.83 -13.90
CA LEU A 363 7.40 19.41 -14.25
C LEU A 363 8.71 18.62 -14.30
N LYS A 364 9.81 19.24 -14.77
CA LYS A 364 11.15 18.65 -14.71
C LYS A 364 11.57 18.34 -13.28
N GLU A 365 11.31 19.20 -12.31
CA GLU A 365 11.62 18.89 -10.89
C GLU A 365 10.93 17.61 -10.40
N SER A 366 9.70 17.35 -10.85
CA SER A 366 8.99 16.11 -10.55
C SER A 366 9.61 14.90 -11.24
N VAL A 367 9.89 15.03 -12.53
CA VAL A 367 10.52 13.96 -13.30
C VAL A 367 11.91 13.64 -12.75
N ARG A 368 12.66 14.61 -12.24
CA ARG A 368 13.93 14.35 -11.54
C ARG A 368 13.75 13.36 -10.38
N ARG A 369 12.72 13.53 -9.55
CA ARG A 369 12.45 12.61 -8.43
C ARG A 369 12.03 11.23 -8.90
N ILE A 370 11.25 11.17 -9.98
CA ILE A 370 10.85 9.90 -10.61
C ILE A 370 12.07 9.15 -11.15
N ILE A 371 12.90 9.81 -11.96
CA ILE A 371 14.11 9.20 -12.54
C ILE A 371 15.12 8.83 -11.45
N LYS A 372 15.30 9.68 -10.43
CA LYS A 372 16.14 9.40 -9.27
C LYS A 372 15.66 8.16 -8.50
N THR A 373 14.34 8.00 -8.34
CA THR A 373 13.77 6.81 -7.69
C THR A 373 14.08 5.55 -8.51
N LYS A 374 13.87 5.59 -9.84
CA LYS A 374 14.20 4.46 -10.73
C LYS A 374 15.69 4.10 -10.72
N LEU A 375 16.57 5.09 -10.63
CA LEU A 375 18.02 4.89 -10.50
C LEU A 375 18.39 4.26 -9.15
N LYS A 376 17.84 4.75 -8.04
CA LYS A 376 18.07 4.18 -6.70
C LYS A 376 17.66 2.72 -6.61
N LEU A 377 16.60 2.33 -7.33
CA LEU A 377 16.12 0.95 -7.44
C LEU A 377 16.91 0.10 -8.44
N GLY A 378 17.87 0.69 -9.16
CA GLY A 378 18.70 0.00 -10.16
C GLY A 378 17.97 -0.35 -11.46
N LEU A 379 16.81 0.23 -11.75
CA LEU A 379 15.96 -0.17 -12.88
C LEU A 379 16.57 0.15 -14.25
N TYR A 380 17.52 1.08 -14.31
CA TYR A 380 18.28 1.36 -15.53
C TYR A 380 19.32 0.28 -15.86
N ASP A 381 19.81 -0.43 -14.83
CA ASP A 381 20.78 -1.52 -14.99
C ASP A 381 20.07 -2.88 -15.13
N ASN A 382 19.06 -3.11 -14.30
CA ASN A 382 18.21 -4.29 -14.34
C ASN A 382 16.72 -3.86 -14.26
N PRO A 383 16.01 -3.77 -15.39
CA PRO A 383 14.64 -3.29 -15.42
C PRO A 383 13.62 -4.28 -14.84
N MET A 384 14.02 -5.52 -14.55
CA MET A 384 13.16 -6.57 -13.98
C MET A 384 13.88 -7.29 -12.82
N PRO A 385 14.11 -6.64 -11.67
CA PRO A 385 14.75 -7.28 -10.52
C PRO A 385 13.92 -8.43 -9.92
N GLY A 386 14.54 -9.23 -9.05
CA GLY A 386 13.85 -10.20 -8.18
C GLY A 386 13.61 -11.61 -8.75
N ALA A 387 14.15 -11.95 -9.92
CA ALA A 387 14.03 -13.31 -10.48
C ALA A 387 14.62 -14.38 -9.53
N GLU A 388 15.67 -14.02 -8.80
CA GLU A 388 16.35 -14.85 -7.82
C GLU A 388 15.50 -15.21 -6.59
N TYR A 389 14.38 -14.51 -6.37
CA TYR A 389 13.51 -14.73 -5.22
C TYR A 389 12.28 -15.59 -5.53
N VAL A 390 12.01 -15.92 -6.79
CA VAL A 390 10.80 -16.66 -7.21
C VAL A 390 10.68 -17.99 -6.48
N ASP A 391 11.77 -18.75 -6.37
CA ASP A 391 11.77 -20.06 -5.69
C ASP A 391 11.64 -19.96 -4.16
N MET A 392 11.70 -18.74 -3.59
CA MET A 392 11.54 -18.50 -2.16
C MET A 392 10.11 -18.13 -1.78
N VAL A 393 9.23 -17.82 -2.74
CA VAL A 393 7.86 -17.40 -2.44
C VAL A 393 7.08 -18.51 -1.76
N GLY A 394 6.39 -18.15 -0.67
CA GLY A 394 5.49 -19.07 0.02
C GLY A 394 6.21 -20.21 0.73
N ASN A 395 7.45 -20.01 1.17
CA ASN A 395 8.21 -21.06 1.84
C ASN A 395 7.79 -21.24 3.31
N ASP A 396 8.20 -22.37 3.92
CA ASP A 396 7.84 -22.71 5.31
C ASP A 396 8.33 -21.69 6.35
N ASP A 397 9.46 -21.01 6.11
CA ASP A 397 9.97 -19.97 7.01
C ASP A 397 9.08 -18.72 6.99
N ASP A 398 8.53 -18.37 5.82
CA ASP A 398 7.58 -17.26 5.69
C ASP A 398 6.26 -17.58 6.40
N VAL A 399 5.75 -18.81 6.20
CA VAL A 399 4.56 -19.31 6.90
C VAL A 399 4.78 -19.28 8.42
N ALA A 400 5.98 -19.67 8.89
CA ALA A 400 6.34 -19.61 10.29
C ALA A 400 6.41 -18.17 10.84
N ALA A 401 6.91 -17.22 10.05
CA ALA A 401 6.96 -15.81 10.41
C ALA A 401 5.54 -15.20 10.52
N ALA A 402 4.66 -15.47 9.54
CA ALA A 402 3.27 -15.03 9.59
C ALA A 402 2.52 -15.63 10.78
N LEU A 403 2.75 -16.92 11.07
CA LEU A 403 2.17 -17.58 12.25
C LEU A 403 2.69 -16.99 13.57
N ALA A 404 3.95 -16.56 13.65
CA ALA A 404 4.49 -15.88 14.82
C ALA A 404 3.79 -14.52 15.04
N GLY A 405 3.65 -13.72 13.98
CA GLY A 405 2.90 -12.46 14.02
C GLY A 405 1.44 -12.65 14.40
N ALA A 406 0.78 -13.66 13.86
CA ALA A 406 -0.60 -14.02 14.22
C ALA A 406 -0.73 -14.39 15.71
N ARG A 407 0.25 -15.10 16.28
CA ARG A 407 0.23 -15.49 17.70
C ARG A 407 0.47 -14.31 18.64
N GLU A 408 1.42 -13.42 18.31
CA GLU A 408 1.73 -12.25 19.15
C GLU A 408 0.65 -11.16 19.07
N SER A 409 -0.17 -11.14 18.01
CA SER A 409 -1.22 -10.13 17.83
C SER A 409 -2.55 -10.46 18.52
N ILE A 410 -2.69 -11.64 19.14
CA ILE A 410 -3.92 -12.02 19.86
C ILE A 410 -3.99 -11.29 21.21
N VAL A 411 -4.95 -10.37 21.34
CA VAL A 411 -5.22 -9.66 22.60
C VAL A 411 -6.25 -10.40 23.43
N LEU A 412 -5.82 -10.95 24.58
CA LEU A 412 -6.73 -11.58 25.55
C LEU A 412 -7.50 -10.52 26.36
N LEU A 413 -8.71 -10.17 25.92
CA LEU A 413 -9.53 -9.14 26.56
C LEU A 413 -10.14 -9.59 27.90
N GLN A 414 -10.52 -10.87 28.00
CA GLN A 414 -11.17 -11.42 29.19
C GLN A 414 -10.82 -12.89 29.39
N ASN A 415 -10.55 -13.28 30.64
CA ASN A 415 -10.34 -14.68 31.03
C ASN A 415 -10.90 -14.95 32.43
N ASN A 416 -12.24 -15.01 32.53
CA ASN A 416 -12.91 -15.28 33.80
C ASN A 416 -12.59 -16.70 34.28
N ASP A 417 -12.43 -16.85 35.60
CA ASP A 417 -12.16 -18.13 36.27
C ASP A 417 -10.93 -18.88 35.75
N SER A 418 -10.01 -18.18 35.08
CA SER A 418 -8.86 -18.78 34.40
C SER A 418 -9.25 -19.89 33.42
N THR A 419 -10.34 -19.68 32.68
CA THR A 419 -10.88 -20.62 31.69
C THR A 419 -9.86 -21.00 30.61
N LEU A 420 -9.09 -20.03 30.12
CA LEU A 420 -7.99 -20.25 29.19
C LEU A 420 -6.66 -20.44 29.94
N PRO A 421 -5.77 -21.35 29.48
CA PRO A 421 -5.91 -22.19 28.28
C PRO A 421 -6.80 -23.43 28.52
N ILE A 422 -7.58 -23.81 27.51
CA ILE A 422 -8.40 -25.04 27.54
C ILE A 422 -7.51 -26.28 27.32
N SER A 423 -7.84 -27.37 28.01
CA SER A 423 -7.17 -28.67 27.84
C SER A 423 -7.36 -29.23 26.43
N LYS A 424 -6.30 -29.80 25.84
CA LYS A 424 -6.38 -30.49 24.53
C LYS A 424 -7.35 -31.68 24.50
N ASN A 425 -7.71 -32.20 25.68
CA ASN A 425 -8.65 -33.32 25.83
C ASN A 425 -10.07 -32.86 26.17
N ALA A 426 -10.31 -31.55 26.29
CA ALA A 426 -11.64 -31.03 26.60
C ALA A 426 -12.60 -31.25 25.43
N SER A 427 -13.87 -31.51 25.73
CA SER A 427 -14.90 -31.57 24.68
C SER A 427 -15.30 -30.14 24.29
N VAL A 428 -15.12 -29.81 23.01
CA VAL A 428 -15.38 -28.46 22.48
C VAL A 428 -16.51 -28.51 21.46
N PHE A 429 -17.42 -27.53 21.55
CA PHE A 429 -18.31 -27.15 20.47
C PHE A 429 -17.78 -25.88 19.80
N LEU A 430 -17.32 -25.99 18.55
CA LEU A 430 -16.87 -24.88 17.71
C LEU A 430 -18.03 -24.37 16.85
N THR A 431 -18.25 -23.06 16.86
CA THR A 431 -19.35 -22.42 16.11
C THR A 431 -18.96 -21.03 15.60
N GLY A 432 -19.85 -20.42 14.81
CA GLY A 432 -19.71 -19.07 14.29
C GLY A 432 -19.27 -19.02 12.81
N PRO A 433 -19.64 -17.95 12.09
CA PRO A 433 -19.45 -17.82 10.64
C PRO A 433 -17.99 -17.75 10.22
N SER A 434 -17.10 -17.29 11.11
CA SER A 434 -15.67 -17.13 10.81
C SER A 434 -14.83 -18.35 11.23
N ALA A 435 -15.44 -19.36 11.87
CA ALA A 435 -14.72 -20.53 12.37
C ALA A 435 -14.08 -21.37 11.25
N HIS A 436 -14.69 -21.40 10.07
CA HIS A 436 -14.17 -22.13 8.91
C HIS A 436 -14.18 -21.27 7.64
N ASN A 437 -13.66 -20.04 7.75
CA ASN A 437 -13.53 -19.11 6.64
C ASN A 437 -12.19 -18.37 6.75
N ILE A 438 -11.23 -18.69 5.89
CA ILE A 438 -9.91 -18.04 5.84
C ILE A 438 -10.07 -16.60 5.36
N GLY A 439 -10.93 -16.37 4.39
CA GLY A 439 -11.28 -15.04 3.90
C GLY A 439 -11.61 -14.02 4.99
N TYR A 440 -12.54 -14.37 5.88
CA TYR A 440 -12.91 -13.51 7.01
C TYR A 440 -11.79 -13.31 8.03
N GLN A 441 -10.75 -14.16 8.06
CA GLN A 441 -9.59 -13.95 8.92
C GLN A 441 -8.57 -13.00 8.27
N CYS A 442 -8.54 -12.90 6.94
CA CYS A 442 -7.61 -12.03 6.21
C CYS A 442 -8.15 -10.60 6.05
N GLY A 443 -9.44 -10.44 5.74
CA GLY A 443 -10.05 -9.12 5.49
C GLY A 443 -9.88 -8.62 4.05
N GLY A 444 -9.99 -7.30 3.86
CA GLY A 444 -9.72 -6.63 2.59
C GLY A 444 -8.25 -6.72 2.17
N TRP A 445 -7.94 -6.22 0.98
CA TRP A 445 -6.61 -6.28 0.35
C TRP A 445 -6.01 -7.70 0.21
N THR A 446 -6.86 -8.74 0.25
CA THR A 446 -6.43 -10.14 0.15
C THR A 446 -7.06 -10.80 -1.06
N LEU A 447 -6.25 -11.15 -2.07
CA LEU A 447 -6.60 -11.65 -3.41
C LEU A 447 -7.42 -10.66 -4.26
N GLN A 448 -8.36 -9.95 -3.64
CA GLN A 448 -9.19 -8.90 -4.21
C GLN A 448 -9.16 -7.68 -3.28
N VAL A 449 -9.47 -6.49 -3.81
CA VAL A 449 -9.53 -5.24 -3.03
C VAL A 449 -10.47 -5.38 -1.84
N GLN A 450 -11.71 -5.82 -2.08
CA GLN A 450 -12.71 -6.07 -1.03
C GLN A 450 -12.42 -7.31 -0.17
N GLY A 451 -11.41 -8.11 -0.51
CA GLY A 451 -11.19 -9.44 0.04
C GLY A 451 -12.12 -10.50 -0.56
N VAL A 452 -11.90 -11.76 -0.18
CA VAL A 452 -12.66 -12.92 -0.68
C VAL A 452 -13.10 -13.79 0.49
N SER A 453 -14.35 -14.24 0.51
CA SER A 453 -14.83 -15.23 1.48
C SER A 453 -14.55 -16.66 0.99
N GLY A 454 -14.14 -17.55 1.89
CA GLY A 454 -13.95 -18.97 1.60
C GLY A 454 -12.60 -19.49 2.08
N ASN A 455 -12.22 -20.67 1.58
CA ASN A 455 -11.00 -21.37 1.98
C ASN A 455 -10.13 -21.80 0.79
N ASP A 456 -10.73 -22.31 -0.28
CA ASP A 456 -10.02 -23.06 -1.34
C ASP A 456 -8.98 -22.23 -2.12
N MET A 457 -9.14 -20.91 -2.15
CA MET A 457 -8.25 -19.96 -2.83
C MET A 457 -7.01 -19.57 -2.00
N PHE A 458 -6.95 -19.93 -0.72
CA PHE A 458 -5.87 -19.55 0.20
C PHE A 458 -4.84 -20.68 0.33
N SER A 459 -3.81 -20.65 -0.52
CA SER A 459 -2.79 -21.71 -0.65
C SER A 459 -2.08 -22.07 0.66
N HIS A 460 -1.82 -21.07 1.51
CA HIS A 460 -1.15 -21.24 2.82
C HIS A 460 -2.09 -21.04 4.01
N GLY A 461 -3.38 -20.85 3.76
CA GLY A 461 -4.34 -20.48 4.78
C GLY A 461 -4.78 -21.66 5.66
N VAL A 462 -4.92 -21.39 6.95
CA VAL A 462 -5.46 -22.36 7.91
C VAL A 462 -6.59 -21.68 8.68
N SER A 463 -7.82 -22.16 8.47
CA SER A 463 -8.96 -21.68 9.27
C SER A 463 -8.89 -22.12 10.73
N VAL A 464 -9.59 -21.42 11.62
CA VAL A 464 -9.66 -21.82 13.04
C VAL A 464 -10.07 -23.29 13.19
N LYS A 465 -11.10 -23.74 12.45
CA LYS A 465 -11.52 -25.15 12.42
C LYS A 465 -10.38 -26.08 12.02
N GLN A 466 -9.66 -25.78 10.93
CA GLN A 466 -8.51 -26.59 10.50
C GLN A 466 -7.37 -26.58 11.54
N GLY A 467 -7.17 -25.47 12.24
CA GLY A 467 -6.24 -25.38 13.38
C GLY A 467 -6.66 -26.31 14.54
N PHE A 468 -7.95 -26.37 14.87
CA PHE A 468 -8.48 -27.32 15.85
C PHE A 468 -8.26 -28.78 15.40
N GLU A 469 -8.54 -29.10 14.14
CA GLU A 469 -8.31 -30.43 13.56
C GLU A 469 -6.83 -30.83 13.66
N ALA A 470 -5.92 -29.91 13.36
CA ALA A 470 -4.48 -30.15 13.45
C ALA A 470 -3.98 -30.39 14.89
N ILE A 471 -4.61 -29.77 15.89
CA ILE A 471 -4.17 -29.86 17.31
C ILE A 471 -4.83 -31.04 18.04
N ALA A 472 -6.13 -31.24 17.85
CA ALA A 472 -6.94 -32.17 18.64
C ALA A 472 -7.41 -33.41 17.85
N GLY A 473 -7.36 -33.36 16.52
CA GLY A 473 -7.94 -34.35 15.63
C GLY A 473 -9.39 -34.02 15.26
N THR A 474 -9.87 -34.58 14.14
CA THR A 474 -11.19 -34.28 13.55
C THR A 474 -12.36 -34.69 14.45
N ASP A 475 -12.19 -35.74 15.25
CA ASP A 475 -13.26 -36.31 16.08
C ASP A 475 -13.29 -35.72 17.51
N ALA A 476 -12.38 -34.81 17.84
CA ALA A 476 -12.21 -34.29 19.20
C ALA A 476 -13.14 -33.11 19.55
N PHE A 477 -13.82 -32.53 18.56
CA PHE A 477 -14.74 -31.42 18.75
C PHE A 477 -15.96 -31.56 17.82
N THR A 478 -17.05 -30.89 18.17
CA THR A 478 -18.21 -30.76 17.29
C THR A 478 -18.17 -29.40 16.60
N TYR A 479 -18.43 -29.36 15.30
CA TYR A 479 -18.55 -28.12 14.55
C TYR A 479 -19.96 -27.97 13.97
N PHE A 480 -20.54 -26.79 14.17
CA PHE A 480 -21.77 -26.39 13.50
C PHE A 480 -21.82 -24.86 13.42
N ASN A 481 -21.96 -24.32 12.20
CA ASN A 481 -22.29 -22.92 12.02
C ASN A 481 -23.75 -22.78 11.56
N GLY A 482 -24.56 -22.16 12.42
CA GLY A 482 -25.95 -21.78 12.12
C GLY A 482 -26.17 -20.26 12.14
N LEU A 483 -25.09 -19.48 12.25
CA LEU A 483 -25.11 -18.03 12.30
C LEU A 483 -24.60 -17.47 10.97
N ASN A 484 -25.39 -16.62 10.33
CA ASN A 484 -24.93 -15.83 9.19
C ASN A 484 -24.01 -14.69 9.67
N ILE A 485 -23.07 -14.25 8.84
CA ILE A 485 -22.14 -13.15 9.17
C ILE A 485 -22.87 -11.84 9.53
N THR A 486 -24.06 -11.62 8.95
CA THR A 486 -24.96 -10.50 9.27
C THR A 486 -25.68 -10.62 10.62
N GLY A 487 -25.44 -11.70 11.37
CA GLY A 487 -26.05 -11.97 12.68
C GLY A 487 -27.40 -12.71 12.64
N SER A 488 -27.92 -13.02 11.45
CA SER A 488 -29.19 -13.76 11.32
C SER A 488 -29.03 -15.27 11.50
N TYR A 489 -30.03 -15.93 12.09
CA TYR A 489 -30.09 -17.38 12.29
C TYR A 489 -31.55 -17.86 12.29
N THR A 490 -31.78 -19.15 12.06
CA THR A 490 -33.12 -19.75 12.18
C THR A 490 -33.37 -20.37 13.56
N ASP A 491 -34.64 -20.58 13.95
CA ASP A 491 -34.98 -21.29 15.19
C ASP A 491 -34.40 -22.72 15.22
N VAL A 492 -34.31 -23.37 14.06
CA VAL A 492 -33.73 -24.72 13.91
C VAL A 492 -32.22 -24.68 14.16
N ASP A 493 -31.53 -23.68 13.60
CA ASP A 493 -30.10 -23.51 13.80
C ASP A 493 -29.78 -23.20 15.27
N LEU A 494 -30.54 -22.31 15.90
CA LEU A 494 -30.38 -21.99 17.32
C LEU A 494 -30.64 -23.22 18.21
N ALA A 495 -31.67 -24.01 17.91
CA ALA A 495 -31.95 -25.24 18.64
C ALA A 495 -30.81 -26.26 18.50
N THR A 496 -30.27 -26.43 17.29
CA THR A 496 -29.14 -27.32 16.99
C THR A 496 -27.88 -26.88 17.73
N ALA A 497 -27.54 -25.59 17.66
CA ALA A 497 -26.38 -25.04 18.37
C ALA A 497 -26.50 -25.22 19.90
N LYS A 498 -27.70 -25.00 20.47
CA LYS A 498 -27.96 -25.26 21.91
C LYS A 498 -27.81 -26.72 22.28
N GLU A 499 -28.26 -27.64 21.42
CA GLU A 499 -28.09 -29.07 21.63
C GLU A 499 -26.60 -29.45 21.69
N TYR A 500 -25.78 -28.99 20.73
CA TYR A 500 -24.35 -29.28 20.72
C TYR A 500 -23.61 -28.62 21.89
N ALA A 501 -23.93 -27.36 22.20
CA ALA A 501 -23.39 -26.67 23.37
C ALA A 501 -23.67 -27.43 24.68
N SER A 502 -24.87 -28.03 24.82
CA SER A 502 -25.23 -28.79 26.04
C SER A 502 -24.43 -30.08 26.25
N LYS A 503 -23.74 -30.56 25.21
CA LYS A 503 -22.93 -31.80 25.22
C LYS A 503 -21.43 -31.53 25.37
N ALA A 504 -20.99 -30.29 25.17
CA ALA A 504 -19.60 -29.89 25.23
C ALA A 504 -19.25 -29.28 26.60
N GLU A 505 -17.98 -29.39 26.99
CA GLU A 505 -17.44 -28.71 28.17
C GLU A 505 -17.26 -27.22 27.90
N TYR A 506 -16.81 -26.89 26.69
CA TYR A 506 -16.61 -25.51 26.23
C TYR A 506 -17.31 -25.26 24.90
N THR A 507 -17.86 -24.07 24.74
CA THR A 507 -18.26 -23.54 23.42
C THR A 507 -17.28 -22.46 23.00
N ILE A 508 -16.75 -22.56 21.79
CA ILE A 508 -15.90 -21.56 21.18
C ILE A 508 -16.66 -20.99 19.98
N ALA A 509 -17.02 -19.72 20.06
CA ALA A 509 -17.70 -19.01 18.99
C ALA A 509 -16.71 -18.07 18.29
N VAL A 510 -16.46 -18.32 17.01
CA VAL A 510 -15.59 -17.48 16.16
C VAL A 510 -16.49 -16.58 15.33
N ILE A 511 -16.59 -15.33 15.74
CA ILE A 511 -17.44 -14.29 15.16
C ILE A 511 -16.56 -13.08 14.81
N GLY A 512 -17.05 -12.26 13.88
CA GLY A 512 -16.35 -11.07 13.43
C GLY A 512 -17.13 -10.41 12.30
N GLU A 513 -16.42 -9.61 11.53
CA GLU A 513 -16.94 -8.91 10.37
C GLU A 513 -16.74 -9.74 9.09
N GLU A 514 -17.47 -9.40 8.03
CA GLU A 514 -17.16 -9.88 6.68
C GLU A 514 -15.93 -9.15 6.12
N VAL A 515 -15.47 -9.55 4.94
CA VAL A 515 -14.42 -8.80 4.24
C VAL A 515 -14.98 -7.48 3.70
N TYR A 516 -14.21 -6.40 3.78
CA TYR A 516 -14.55 -5.07 3.29
C TYR A 516 -13.28 -4.28 2.99
N GLU A 517 -13.42 -3.27 2.13
CA GLU A 517 -12.42 -2.21 1.94
C GLU A 517 -13.09 -0.91 1.45
N GLU A 518 -12.69 0.24 2.00
CA GLU A 518 -13.22 1.59 1.69
C GLU A 518 -14.77 1.74 1.74
#